data_AF-A0A8C0QZI9-F1
#
_entry.id   AF-A0A8C0QZI9-F1
#
_cell.length_a   1.000
_cell.length_b   1.000
_cell.length_c   1.000
_cell.angle_alpha   90.00
_cell.angle_beta   90.00
_cell.angle_gamma   90.00
#
_symmetry.space_group_name_H-M   'P 1'
#
loop_
_entity.id
_entity.type
_entity.pdbx_description
1 polymer ?
#
loop_
_entity_poly.entity_id
_entity_poly.type
_entity_poly.pdbx_seq_one_letter_code
_entity_poly.pdbx_strand_id
1 'polypeptide(L)'
;KACTVTKKRRSARHLHSDDPRPCVSEGSRNILERAPPGETNPGQLTPFCLFSRLDHYAIIKFPLTTESAMKKIEDNNTLVFIVDVKANKHQIKQAVKKLYDIDVAKVNTLIR
;
A
#
# COMPACT_ATOMS: atom_id res chain seq x y z
N LYS A 1 -12.89 -9.60 -3.39
CA LYS A 1 -13.05 -8.32 -4.13
C LYS A 1 -12.13 -8.35 -5.34
N ALA A 2 -12.61 -8.04 -6.54
CA ALA A 2 -11.77 -8.03 -7.74
C ALA A 2 -11.12 -6.64 -7.90
N CYS A 3 -9.88 -6.58 -8.38
CA CYS A 3 -9.15 -5.35 -8.56
C CYS A 3 -8.41 -5.35 -9.89
N THR A 4 -8.49 -4.27 -10.65
CA THR A 4 -7.65 -4.02 -11.83
C THR A 4 -6.63 -2.92 -11.52
N VAL A 5 -5.39 -3.13 -11.96
CA VAL A 5 -4.24 -2.28 -11.67
C VAL A 5 -3.55 -1.94 -12.97
N THR A 6 -3.58 -0.67 -13.37
CA THR A 6 -2.91 -0.18 -14.57
C THR A 6 -1.45 0.11 -14.27
N LYS A 7 -0.53 -0.51 -15.02
CA LYS A 7 0.91 -0.23 -14.90
C LYS A 7 1.21 1.18 -15.45
N LYS A 8 2.08 1.91 -14.78
CA LYS A 8 2.64 3.17 -15.30
C LYS A 8 3.69 2.83 -16.35
N ARG A 9 3.59 3.42 -17.55
CA ARG A 9 4.67 3.31 -18.55
C ARG A 9 5.94 3.93 -17.97
N ARG A 10 7.02 3.15 -17.87
CA ARG A 10 8.33 3.64 -17.40
C ARG A 10 8.86 4.68 -18.39
N SER A 11 8.78 5.96 -18.04
CA SER A 11 9.66 6.99 -18.63
C SER A 11 11.03 6.79 -17.99
N ALA A 12 12.12 6.96 -18.76
CA ALA A 12 13.49 6.53 -18.45
C ALA A 12 14.19 7.20 -17.23
N ARG A 13 13.45 7.66 -16.21
CA ARG A 13 13.99 8.18 -14.95
C ARG A 13 13.21 7.58 -13.80
N HIS A 14 13.78 6.55 -13.17
CA HIS A 14 13.86 6.39 -11.71
C HIS A 14 14.65 5.11 -11.44
N LEU A 15 15.95 5.29 -11.15
CA LEU A 15 16.73 4.31 -10.41
C LEU A 15 16.08 4.14 -9.03
N HIS A 16 16.01 2.88 -8.59
CA HIS A 16 15.56 2.44 -7.29
C HIS A 16 16.05 3.38 -6.16
N SER A 17 15.14 4.11 -5.50
CA SER A 17 15.37 4.81 -4.23
C SER A 17 14.05 5.35 -3.68
N ASP A 18 13.06 4.49 -3.43
CA ASP A 18 11.89 4.87 -2.64
C ASP A 18 11.65 3.80 -1.58
N ASP A 19 12.50 3.76 -0.56
CA ASP A 19 12.04 3.29 0.74
C ASP A 19 10.83 4.15 1.11
N PRO A 20 9.62 3.57 1.26
CA PRO A 20 8.48 4.36 1.67
C PRO A 20 8.78 4.86 3.08
N ARG A 21 8.94 6.18 3.23
CA ARG A 21 8.90 6.82 4.54
C ARG A 21 7.68 6.23 5.27
N PRO A 22 7.83 5.69 6.49
CA PRO A 22 6.68 5.28 7.26
C PRO A 22 5.74 6.47 7.34
N CYS A 23 4.44 6.21 7.24
CA CYS A 23 3.41 7.24 7.20
C CYS A 23 3.52 8.14 8.44
N VAL A 24 4.29 9.22 8.36
CA VAL A 24 4.16 10.32 9.30
C VAL A 24 2.98 11.11 8.78
N SER A 25 1.84 10.94 9.44
CA SER A 25 0.67 11.78 9.26
C SER A 25 1.07 13.22 9.59
N GLU A 26 1.40 14.02 8.58
CA GLU A 26 1.52 15.47 8.73
C GLU A 26 0.12 16.08 8.80
N GLY A 27 -0.17 16.66 9.97
CA GLY A 27 -1.41 17.33 10.31
C GLY A 27 -1.33 18.10 11.62
N SER A 28 -0.27 18.94 11.74
CA SER A 28 -0.14 20.15 12.56
C SER A 28 -0.48 20.13 14.06
N ARG A 29 0.55 20.40 14.89
CA ARG A 29 0.67 21.62 15.73
C ARG A 29 2.03 21.60 16.45
N ASN A 30 2.94 22.49 16.06
CA ASN A 30 3.99 22.96 16.97
C ASN A 30 3.34 23.92 17.98
N ILE A 31 3.75 23.88 19.25
CA ILE A 31 3.98 25.03 20.18
C ILE A 31 4.24 24.50 21.61
N LEU A 32 5.40 24.91 22.17
CA LEU A 32 5.76 25.12 23.59
C LEU A 32 6.42 24.00 24.42
N GLU A 33 7.74 24.15 24.59
CA GLU A 33 8.57 24.07 25.82
C GLU A 33 8.22 23.08 26.97
N ARG A 34 9.22 22.23 27.25
CA ARG A 34 9.83 21.85 28.55
C ARG A 34 8.96 21.36 29.73
N ALA A 35 9.23 20.12 30.15
CA ALA A 35 9.12 19.65 31.54
C ALA A 35 10.31 18.71 31.90
N PRO A 36 10.81 18.67 33.16
CA PRO A 36 12.07 18.02 33.56
C PRO A 36 11.96 16.48 33.66
N PRO A 37 13.10 15.74 33.65
CA PRO A 37 13.10 14.28 33.70
C PRO A 37 12.81 13.79 35.12
N GLY A 38 11.63 13.21 35.32
CA GLY A 38 11.23 12.53 36.55
C GLY A 38 10.22 11.44 36.24
N GLU A 39 10.61 10.20 36.55
CA GLU A 39 9.78 8.98 36.63
C GLU A 39 9.24 8.38 35.32
N THR A 40 10.09 7.62 34.62
CA THR A 40 9.62 6.58 33.69
C THR A 40 9.84 5.20 34.29
N ASN A 41 8.75 4.61 34.78
CA ASN A 41 8.64 3.21 35.17
C ASN A 41 9.11 2.29 34.03
N PRO A 42 9.93 1.25 34.28
CA PRO A 42 10.34 0.28 33.28
C PRO A 42 9.20 -0.71 33.04
N GLY A 43 8.20 -0.26 32.29
CA GLY A 43 7.07 -1.04 31.81
C GLY A 43 6.75 -0.61 30.38
N GLN A 44 7.74 -0.70 29.50
CA GLN A 44 7.62 -0.41 28.09
C GLN A 44 6.63 -1.38 27.43
N LEU A 45 5.42 -0.91 27.15
CA LEU A 45 4.64 -1.35 25.99
C LEU A 45 4.31 -0.06 25.23
N THR A 46 4.97 0.10 24.10
CA THR A 46 4.88 1.25 23.19
C THR A 46 3.44 1.71 22.94
N PRO A 47 3.18 3.02 22.89
CA PRO A 47 1.84 3.58 22.81
C PRO A 47 1.27 3.49 21.38
N PHE A 48 -0.05 3.35 21.24
CA PHE A 48 -0.80 3.61 19.99
C PHE A 48 -0.28 2.94 18.71
N CYS A 49 -0.34 1.61 18.61
CA CYS A 49 -0.29 0.95 17.30
C CYS A 49 -1.20 -0.27 17.25
N LEU A 50 -2.52 -0.03 17.25
CA LEU A 50 -3.45 -0.91 16.55
C LEU A 50 -3.29 -0.68 15.04
N PHE A 51 -2.06 -0.80 14.54
CA PHE A 51 -1.74 -0.73 13.12
C PHE A 51 -2.62 -1.77 12.44
N SER A 52 -3.52 -1.32 11.57
CA SER A 52 -4.39 -2.19 10.78
C SER A 52 -3.53 -3.29 10.15
N ARG A 53 -3.63 -4.48 10.74
CA ARG A 53 -2.68 -5.59 10.66
C ARG A 53 -2.83 -6.39 9.36
N LEU A 54 -3.14 -5.70 8.25
CA LEU A 54 -3.24 -6.34 6.94
C LEU A 54 -1.90 -6.22 6.25
N ASP A 55 -1.12 -7.29 6.33
CA ASP A 55 0.14 -7.44 5.61
C ASP A 55 -0.08 -7.36 4.09
N HIS A 56 0.95 -6.96 3.34
CA HIS A 56 0.88 -6.84 1.87
C HIS A 56 0.45 -8.16 1.21
N TYR A 57 0.87 -9.29 1.78
CA TYR A 57 0.48 -10.64 1.36
C TYR A 57 -0.97 -10.99 1.72
N ALA A 58 -1.52 -10.43 2.80
CA ALA A 58 -2.93 -10.64 3.14
C ALA A 58 -3.87 -9.83 2.22
N ILE A 59 -3.39 -8.70 1.70
CA ILE A 59 -4.14 -7.82 0.79
C ILE A 59 -4.32 -8.45 -0.60
N ILE A 60 -3.25 -9.00 -1.19
CA ILE A 60 -3.26 -9.61 -2.52
C ILE A 60 -3.31 -11.13 -2.38
N LYS A 61 -4.44 -11.76 -2.78
CA LYS A 61 -4.62 -13.21 -2.63
C LYS A 61 -4.05 -13.98 -3.81
N PHE A 62 -4.53 -13.68 -5.02
CA PHE A 62 -4.05 -14.34 -6.24
C PHE A 62 -4.33 -13.47 -7.49
N PRO A 63 -3.50 -13.59 -8.55
CA PRO A 63 -3.80 -12.98 -9.84
C PRO A 63 -4.99 -13.70 -10.49
N LEU A 64 -5.84 -12.94 -11.19
CA LEU A 64 -6.96 -13.51 -11.94
C LEU A 64 -6.50 -13.87 -13.36
N THR A 65 -6.56 -15.15 -13.71
CA THR A 65 -6.05 -15.70 -14.97
C THR A 65 -7.16 -16.09 -15.96
N THR A 66 -8.33 -15.44 -15.90
CA THR A 66 -9.41 -15.68 -16.87
C THR A 66 -9.05 -15.12 -18.24
N GLU A 67 -9.58 -15.67 -19.33
CA GLU A 67 -9.30 -15.22 -20.70
C GLU A 67 -9.48 -13.71 -20.88
N SER A 68 -10.57 -13.16 -20.32
CA SER A 68 -10.85 -11.72 -20.33
C SER A 68 -9.87 -10.89 -19.50
N ALA A 69 -9.24 -11.48 -18.49
CA ALA A 69 -8.20 -10.83 -17.70
C ALA A 69 -6.86 -10.87 -18.44
N MET A 70 -6.53 -12.00 -19.07
CA MET A 70 -5.32 -12.14 -19.88
C MET A 70 -5.30 -11.14 -21.03
N LYS A 71 -6.41 -10.99 -21.78
CA LYS A 71 -6.54 -9.97 -22.83
C LYS A 71 -6.28 -8.54 -22.31
N LYS A 72 -6.78 -8.22 -21.11
CA LYS A 72 -6.58 -6.90 -20.48
C LYS A 72 -5.12 -6.61 -20.07
N ILE A 73 -4.32 -7.64 -19.86
CA ILE A 73 -2.89 -7.50 -19.57
C ILE A 73 -2.17 -7.02 -20.84
N GLU A 74 -2.51 -7.62 -21.98
CA GLU A 74 -1.90 -7.33 -23.29
C GLU A 74 -2.38 -5.98 -23.85
N ASP A 75 -3.70 -5.78 -23.95
CA ASP A 75 -4.29 -4.61 -24.63
C ASP A 75 -4.06 -3.31 -23.85
N ASN A 76 -4.21 -3.37 -22.52
CA ASN A 76 -4.33 -2.19 -21.67
C ASN A 76 -3.21 -2.04 -20.66
N ASN A 77 -2.24 -2.96 -20.63
CA ASN A 77 -1.20 -3.02 -19.59
C ASN A 77 -1.79 -3.02 -18.17
N THR A 78 -2.92 -3.71 -17.99
CA THR A 78 -3.63 -3.79 -16.71
C THR A 78 -3.56 -5.20 -16.13
N LEU A 79 -3.11 -5.32 -14.89
CA LEU A 79 -3.13 -6.57 -14.15
C LEU A 79 -4.44 -6.70 -13.39
N VAL A 80 -4.97 -7.92 -13.27
CA VAL A 80 -6.18 -8.21 -12.51
C VAL A 80 -5.83 -9.11 -11.33
N PHE A 81 -6.25 -8.72 -10.14
CA PHE A 81 -6.01 -9.44 -8.90
C PHE A 81 -7.31 -9.66 -8.14
N ILE A 82 -7.37 -10.76 -7.40
CA ILE A 82 -8.33 -10.95 -6.33
C ILE A 82 -7.69 -10.47 -5.03
N VAL A 83 -8.35 -9.50 -4.40
CA VAL A 83 -7.90 -8.85 -3.17
C VAL A 83 -8.91 -9.07 -2.05
N ASP A 84 -8.45 -8.86 -0.82
CA ASP A 84 -9.34 -8.87 0.34
C ASP A 84 -10.42 -7.78 0.23
N VAL A 85 -11.60 -8.06 0.76
CA VAL A 85 -12.75 -7.14 0.71
C VAL A 85 -12.48 -5.88 1.51
N LYS A 86 -11.75 -6.01 2.64
CA LYS A 86 -11.41 -4.91 3.54
C LYS A 86 -10.30 -3.99 3.00
N ALA A 87 -9.62 -4.39 1.92
CA ALA A 87 -8.47 -3.64 1.41
C ALA A 87 -8.89 -2.34 0.68
N ASN A 88 -8.23 -1.25 1.04
CA ASN A 88 -8.37 0.06 0.40
C ASN A 88 -7.50 0.18 -0.85
N LYS A 89 -7.87 1.07 -1.78
CA LYS A 89 -7.11 1.30 -3.03
C LYS A 89 -5.65 1.72 -2.77
N HIS A 90 -5.42 2.52 -1.73
CA HIS A 90 -4.09 2.94 -1.31
C HIS A 90 -3.22 1.76 -0.85
N GLN A 91 -3.80 0.87 -0.04
CA GLN A 91 -3.13 -0.34 0.44
C GLN A 91 -2.80 -1.29 -0.70
N ILE A 92 -3.75 -1.50 -1.64
CA ILE A 92 -3.52 -2.33 -2.83
C ILE A 92 -2.39 -1.75 -3.69
N LYS A 93 -2.36 -0.43 -3.88
CA LYS A 93 -1.29 0.24 -4.64
C LYS A 93 0.09 0.00 -4.01
N GLN A 94 0.18 0.13 -2.69
CA GLN A 94 1.43 -0.10 -1.96
C GLN A 94 1.85 -1.57 -1.99
N ALA A 95 0.91 -2.50 -1.79
CA ALA A 95 1.18 -3.93 -1.83
C ALA A 95 1.66 -4.37 -3.22
N VAL A 96 1.02 -3.90 -4.29
CA VAL A 96 1.44 -4.23 -5.67
C VAL A 96 2.82 -3.64 -5.98
N LYS A 97 3.10 -2.40 -5.55
CA LYS A 97 4.41 -1.77 -5.76
C LYS A 97 5.52 -2.56 -5.07
N LYS A 98 5.29 -3.04 -3.84
CA LYS A 98 6.29 -3.78 -3.05
C LYS A 98 6.48 -5.24 -3.45
N LEU A 99 5.40 -5.93 -3.81
CA LEU A 99 5.45 -7.38 -4.10
C LEU A 99 5.89 -7.68 -5.52
N TYR A 100 5.62 -6.78 -6.46
CA TYR A 100 5.87 -7.01 -7.88
C TYR A 100 6.79 -5.94 -8.51
N ASP A 101 7.29 -4.96 -7.74
CA ASP A 101 8.18 -3.88 -8.19
C ASP A 101 7.68 -3.11 -9.43
N ILE A 102 6.36 -2.90 -9.48
CA ILE A 102 5.66 -2.22 -10.57
C ILE A 102 5.14 -0.87 -10.10
N ASP A 103 5.40 0.17 -10.90
CA ASP A 103 4.74 1.45 -10.73
C ASP A 103 3.29 1.39 -11.18
N VAL A 104 2.39 1.82 -10.30
CA VAL A 104 0.95 1.78 -10.54
C VAL A 104 0.43 3.17 -10.91
N ALA A 105 -0.20 3.28 -12.07
CA ALA A 105 -0.87 4.50 -12.52
C ALA A 105 -2.25 4.65 -11.87
N LYS A 106 -3.10 3.61 -11.97
CA LYS A 106 -4.48 3.64 -11.48
C LYS A 106 -4.90 2.27 -10.93
N VAL A 107 -5.76 2.29 -9.90
CA VAL A 107 -6.34 1.11 -9.28
C VAL A 107 -7.85 1.23 -9.31
N ASN A 108 -8.53 0.25 -9.89
CA ASN A 108 -9.99 0.14 -9.87
C ASN A 108 -10.38 -1.14 -9.13
N THR A 109 -11.39 -1.06 -8.27
CA THR A 109 -11.87 -2.21 -7.50
C THR A 109 -13.33 -2.45 -7.79
N LEU A 110 -13.71 -3.70 -7.97
CA LEU A 110 -15.09 -4.15 -8.17
C LEU A 110 -15.45 -5.15 -7.08
N ILE A 111 -16.55 -4.89 -6.38
CA ILE A 111 -17.15 -5.84 -5.44
C ILE A 111 -18.08 -6.72 -6.25
N ARG A 112 -17.91 -8.03 -6.13
CA ARG A 112 -18.83 -9.06 -6.63
C ARG A 112 -19.50 -9.69 -5.43
#